data_AF-A0A1I4J1I5-F1
#
_entry.id   AF-A0A1I4J1I5-F1
#
_cell.length_a   1.000
_cell.length_b   1.000
_cell.length_c   1.000
_cell.angle_alpha   90.00
_cell.angle_beta   90.00
_cell.angle_gamma   90.00
#
_symmetry.space_group_name_H-M   'P 1'
#
loop_
_entity.id
_entity.type
_entity.pdbx_description
1 polymer ?
#
loop_
_entity_poly.entity_id
_entity_poly.type
_entity_poly.pdbx_seq_one_letter_code
_entity_poly.pdbx_strand_id
1 'polypeptide(L)'
;MIEQVSLIVDILSLCATIFLTFLIYYLQKKDEKKHDRERNEELARNFIIDNQSEINLLPWCMVDSNVKDLPALQEWKNKKKYSHQIYLEFDKQPEGVKNEILRQENITLRLPGTSDWVTEFLDYLSADAFESGLCSTKDCYLYNDAKYFHRGLSDYGETKLEGMVRIEIPNIPVKESQTPLGTYKPAFDDYLAEAIYKANGEHSKLMDGVIPPLDFANQTFSTEGEMFSLCMMQFVRSFSISISIKNGRDEEVVAKNGREVSTYEDYYYDALLELYLAYHPRH
;
A
#
# COMPACT_ATOMS: atom_id res chain seq x y z
N MET A 1 68.22 -19.68 -25.70
CA MET A 1 67.28 -19.26 -26.76
C MET A 1 66.02 -20.13 -26.79
N ILE A 2 66.13 -21.46 -26.88
CA ILE A 2 64.95 -22.34 -26.93
C ILE A 2 64.09 -22.26 -25.65
N GLU A 3 64.71 -22.21 -24.47
CA GLU A 3 63.98 -22.11 -23.18
C GLU A 3 63.18 -20.80 -23.02
N GLN A 4 63.70 -19.67 -23.49
CA GLN A 4 62.99 -18.38 -23.40
C GLN A 4 61.77 -18.33 -24.33
N VAL A 5 61.88 -18.94 -25.52
CA VAL A 5 60.76 -19.07 -26.46
C VAL A 5 59.69 -20.00 -25.88
N SER A 6 60.09 -21.12 -25.27
CA SER A 6 59.15 -22.05 -24.60
C SER A 6 58.39 -21.35 -23.47
N LEU A 7 59.08 -20.61 -22.60
CA LEU A 7 58.46 -19.87 -21.50
C LEU A 7 57.43 -18.85 -22.00
N ILE A 8 57.73 -18.12 -23.08
CA ILE A 8 56.81 -17.15 -23.68
C ILE A 8 55.56 -17.84 -24.23
N VAL A 9 55.74 -18.97 -24.92
CA VAL A 9 54.63 -19.77 -25.47
C VAL A 9 53.75 -20.33 -24.33
N ASP A 10 54.37 -20.80 -23.25
CA ASP A 10 53.65 -21.33 -22.08
C ASP A 10 52.82 -20.24 -21.37
N ILE A 11 53.38 -19.02 -21.22
CA ILE A 11 52.65 -17.87 -20.67
C ILE A 11 51.50 -17.46 -21.59
N LEU A 12 51.72 -17.40 -22.91
CA LEU A 12 50.67 -17.11 -23.90
C LEU A 12 49.55 -18.15 -23.87
N SER A 13 49.89 -19.43 -23.74
CA SER A 13 48.93 -20.53 -23.63
C SER A 13 48.10 -20.42 -22.34
N LEU A 14 48.73 -20.07 -21.22
CA LEU A 14 48.03 -19.82 -19.96
C LEU A 14 47.07 -18.64 -20.07
N CYS A 15 47.51 -17.51 -20.65
CA CYS A 15 46.66 -16.35 -20.88
C CYS A 15 45.47 -16.68 -21.79
N ALA A 16 45.69 -17.44 -22.86
CA ALA A 16 44.63 -17.89 -23.75
C ALA A 16 43.60 -18.77 -23.02
N THR A 17 44.06 -19.66 -22.14
CA THR A 17 43.20 -20.53 -21.34
C THR A 17 42.34 -19.74 -20.34
N ILE A 18 42.94 -18.77 -19.64
CA ILE A 18 42.22 -17.87 -18.72
C ILE A 18 41.15 -17.08 -19.48
N PHE A 19 41.52 -16.51 -20.64
CA PHE A 19 40.59 -15.75 -21.47
C PHE A 19 39.42 -16.62 -21.97
N LEU A 20 39.71 -17.83 -22.45
CA LEU A 20 38.69 -18.77 -22.91
C LEU A 20 37.74 -19.18 -21.77
N THR A 21 38.28 -19.42 -20.57
CA THR A 21 37.49 -19.75 -19.39
C THR A 21 36.55 -18.60 -19.02
N PHE A 22 37.05 -17.36 -19.04
CA PHE A 22 36.23 -16.18 -18.78
C PHE A 22 35.13 -16.00 -19.83
N LEU A 23 35.46 -16.23 -21.11
CA LEU A 23 34.49 -16.12 -22.21
C LEU A 23 33.38 -17.17 -22.08
N ILE A 24 33.72 -18.43 -21.78
CA ILE A 24 32.74 -19.51 -21.55
C ILE A 24 31.83 -19.17 -20.37
N TYR A 25 32.41 -18.75 -19.24
CA TYR A 25 31.64 -18.34 -18.07
C TYR A 25 30.68 -17.18 -18.39
N TYR A 26 31.15 -16.17 -19.13
CA TYR A 26 30.32 -15.04 -19.53
C TYR A 26 29.16 -15.46 -20.45
N LEU A 27 29.40 -16.35 -21.41
CA LEU A 27 28.36 -16.87 -22.31
C LEU A 27 27.33 -17.71 -21.55
N GLN A 28 27.76 -18.63 -20.69
CA GLN A 28 26.85 -19.43 -19.85
C GLN A 28 25.95 -18.55 -18.99
N LYS A 29 26.53 -17.54 -18.33
CA LYS A 29 25.78 -16.59 -17.51
C LYS A 29 24.80 -15.75 -18.33
N LYS A 30 25.13 -15.45 -19.59
CA LYS A 30 24.23 -14.72 -20.50
C LYS A 30 23.06 -15.61 -20.94
N ASP A 31 23.32 -16.87 -21.24
CA ASP A 31 22.30 -17.83 -21.64
C ASP A 31 21.35 -18.15 -20.48
N GLU A 32 21.89 -18.36 -19.27
CA GLU A 32 21.08 -18.52 -18.03
C GLU A 32 20.16 -17.32 -17.82
N LYS A 33 20.69 -16.09 -17.89
CA LYS A 33 19.87 -14.87 -17.76
C LYS A 33 18.78 -14.76 -18.82
N LYS A 34 19.06 -15.20 -20.05
CA LYS A 34 18.07 -15.18 -21.13
C LYS A 34 16.96 -16.21 -20.86
N HIS A 35 17.33 -17.43 -20.48
CA HIS A 35 16.39 -18.48 -20.15
C HIS A 35 15.51 -18.11 -18.93
N ASP A 36 16.11 -17.54 -17.89
CA ASP A 36 15.36 -17.07 -16.71
C ASP A 36 14.38 -15.95 -17.07
N ARG A 37 14.78 -15.05 -17.97
CA ARG A 37 13.89 -14.00 -18.46
C ARG A 37 12.72 -14.57 -19.26
N GLU A 38 12.98 -15.46 -20.22
CA GLU A 38 11.93 -16.10 -21.02
C GLU A 38 10.96 -16.89 -20.13
N ARG A 39 11.50 -17.63 -19.15
CA ARG A 39 10.70 -18.34 -18.14
C ARG A 39 9.85 -17.39 -17.30
N ASN A 40 10.41 -16.29 -16.81
CA ASN A 40 9.66 -15.32 -16.01
C ASN A 40 8.58 -14.63 -16.86
N GLU A 41 8.87 -14.32 -18.13
CA GLU A 41 7.90 -13.75 -19.08
C GLU A 41 6.70 -14.69 -19.30
N GLU A 42 6.95 -15.99 -19.45
CA GLU A 42 5.90 -17.00 -19.59
C GLU A 42 5.09 -17.20 -18.31
N LEU A 43 5.76 -17.35 -17.16
CA LEU A 43 5.09 -17.51 -15.87
C LEU A 43 4.23 -16.29 -15.50
N ALA A 44 4.74 -15.08 -15.75
CA ALA A 44 3.99 -13.85 -15.53
C ALA A 44 2.75 -13.77 -16.43
N ARG A 45 2.88 -14.14 -17.71
CA ARG A 45 1.74 -14.18 -18.64
C ARG A 45 0.66 -15.14 -18.16
N ASN A 46 1.05 -16.35 -17.76
CA ASN A 46 0.11 -17.35 -17.25
C ASN A 46 -0.59 -16.85 -15.98
N PHE A 47 0.17 -16.28 -15.05
CA PHE A 47 -0.39 -15.66 -13.84
C PHE A 47 -1.47 -14.61 -14.17
N ILE A 48 -1.19 -13.70 -15.10
CA ILE A 48 -2.12 -12.64 -15.50
C ILE A 48 -3.40 -13.23 -16.09
N ILE A 49 -3.27 -14.24 -16.96
CA ILE A 49 -4.42 -14.92 -17.58
C ILE A 49 -5.27 -15.63 -16.52
N ASP A 50 -4.62 -16.37 -15.61
CA ASP A 50 -5.30 -17.15 -14.57
C ASP A 50 -6.01 -16.25 -13.55
N ASN A 51 -5.50 -15.03 -13.33
CA ASN A 51 -6.01 -14.05 -12.37
C ASN A 51 -6.73 -12.85 -13.02
N GLN A 52 -7.17 -12.98 -14.28
CA GLN A 52 -7.70 -11.86 -15.08
C GLN A 52 -8.88 -11.13 -14.42
N SER A 53 -9.70 -11.82 -13.61
CA SER A 53 -10.85 -11.25 -12.91
C SER A 53 -10.48 -10.34 -11.73
N GLU A 54 -9.29 -10.52 -11.15
CA GLU A 54 -8.81 -9.80 -9.96
C GLU A 54 -7.53 -9.00 -10.25
N ILE A 55 -7.14 -8.89 -11.52
CA ILE A 55 -5.84 -8.30 -11.94
C ILE A 55 -5.69 -6.82 -11.57
N ASN A 56 -6.82 -6.12 -11.41
CA ASN A 56 -6.89 -4.77 -10.90
C ASN A 56 -6.36 -4.65 -9.46
N LEU A 57 -6.33 -5.73 -8.67
CA LEU A 57 -5.86 -5.76 -7.29
C LEU A 57 -4.32 -5.86 -7.16
N LEU A 58 -3.58 -6.01 -8.26
CA LEU A 58 -2.12 -6.13 -8.25
C LEU A 58 -1.38 -5.06 -7.42
N PRO A 59 -1.76 -3.76 -7.41
CA PRO A 59 -1.13 -2.78 -6.53
C PRO A 59 -1.26 -3.14 -5.05
N TRP A 60 -2.39 -3.70 -4.61
CA TRP A 60 -2.58 -4.16 -3.24
C TRP A 60 -1.81 -5.46 -2.97
N CYS A 61 -1.69 -6.36 -3.94
CA CYS A 61 -0.80 -7.53 -3.84
C CYS A 61 0.66 -7.12 -3.60
N MET A 62 1.12 -6.01 -4.21
CA MET A 62 2.45 -5.46 -3.94
C MET A 62 2.59 -5.01 -2.50
N VAL A 63 1.60 -4.26 -1.98
CA VAL A 63 1.59 -3.81 -0.59
C VAL A 63 1.60 -4.99 0.36
N ASP A 64 0.72 -5.98 0.17
CA ASP A 64 0.69 -7.22 0.97
C ASP A 64 2.05 -7.93 0.99
N SER A 65 2.66 -8.13 -0.18
CA SER A 65 3.96 -8.79 -0.30
C SER A 65 5.08 -7.98 0.37
N ASN A 66 4.93 -6.66 0.46
CA ASN A 66 5.94 -5.76 1.01
C ASN A 66 5.86 -5.65 2.54
N VAL A 67 4.65 -5.65 3.09
CA VAL A 67 4.41 -5.44 4.52
C VAL A 67 4.28 -6.73 5.31
N LYS A 68 4.64 -7.87 4.70
CA LYS A 68 4.48 -9.23 5.24
C LYS A 68 5.09 -9.44 6.62
N ASP A 69 6.11 -8.68 7.00
CA ASP A 69 6.80 -8.73 8.28
C ASP A 69 6.07 -7.99 9.41
N LEU A 70 5.03 -7.21 9.11
CA LEU A 70 4.20 -6.57 10.12
C LEU A 70 3.50 -7.62 11.01
N PRO A 71 3.48 -7.44 12.35
CA PRO A 71 2.85 -8.40 13.27
C PRO A 71 1.39 -8.71 12.95
N ALA A 72 0.62 -7.69 12.57
CA ALA A 72 -0.80 -7.85 12.23
C ALA A 72 -1.02 -8.69 10.96
N LEU A 73 -0.14 -8.54 9.97
CA LEU A 73 -0.20 -9.32 8.75
C LEU A 73 0.31 -10.75 8.97
N GLN A 74 1.31 -10.95 9.82
CA GLN A 74 1.72 -12.28 10.26
C GLN A 74 0.58 -13.01 10.98
N GLU A 75 -0.13 -12.33 11.89
CA GLU A 75 -1.29 -12.92 12.56
C GLU A 75 -2.40 -13.29 11.56
N TRP A 76 -2.70 -12.40 10.62
CA TRP A 76 -3.67 -12.62 9.55
C TRP A 76 -3.30 -13.82 8.66
N LYS A 77 -2.07 -13.84 8.12
CA LYS A 77 -1.57 -14.91 7.26
C LYS A 77 -1.44 -16.26 7.98
N ASN A 78 -1.12 -16.27 9.27
CA ASN A 78 -1.07 -17.50 10.08
C ASN A 78 -2.44 -18.15 10.23
N LYS A 79 -3.53 -17.37 10.16
CA LYS A 79 -4.90 -17.88 10.11
C LYS A 79 -5.24 -18.48 8.72
N LYS A 80 -4.33 -18.39 7.73
CA LYS A 80 -4.48 -18.77 6.31
C LYS A 80 -5.69 -18.10 5.64
N LYS A 81 -5.97 -16.87 6.04
CA LYS A 81 -7.10 -16.09 5.55
C LYS A 81 -6.65 -15.13 4.47
N TYR A 82 -7.41 -15.09 3.39
CA TYR A 82 -7.29 -14.13 2.30
C TYR A 82 -8.70 -13.91 1.75
N SER A 83 -9.09 -12.66 1.61
CA SER A 83 -10.35 -12.23 0.99
C SER A 83 -10.34 -12.51 -0.52
N HIS A 84 -9.16 -12.42 -1.15
CA HIS A 84 -8.95 -12.65 -2.57
C HIS A 84 -7.87 -13.68 -2.83
N GLN A 85 -8.10 -14.52 -3.85
CA GLN A 85 -7.18 -15.59 -4.22
C GLN A 85 -5.87 -15.02 -4.80
N ILE A 86 -5.96 -13.93 -5.58
CA ILE A 86 -4.80 -13.27 -6.18
C ILE A 86 -3.74 -12.83 -5.14
N TYR A 87 -4.12 -12.44 -3.92
CA TYR A 87 -3.15 -12.09 -2.86
C TYR A 87 -2.22 -13.26 -2.54
N LEU A 88 -2.81 -14.44 -2.32
CA LEU A 88 -2.07 -15.66 -2.03
C LEU A 88 -1.23 -16.12 -3.23
N GLU A 89 -1.79 -16.04 -4.44
CA GLU A 89 -1.10 -16.50 -5.64
C GLU A 89 0.07 -15.59 -6.01
N PHE A 90 -0.10 -14.28 -5.87
CA PHE A 90 0.95 -13.30 -6.10
C PHE A 90 2.07 -13.45 -5.07
N ASP A 91 1.75 -13.57 -3.78
CA ASP A 91 2.75 -13.69 -2.70
C ASP A 91 3.71 -14.88 -2.92
N LYS A 92 3.19 -15.99 -3.44
CA LYS A 92 3.97 -17.21 -3.76
C LYS A 92 4.93 -17.05 -4.94
N GLN A 93 4.75 -16.05 -5.80
CA GLN A 93 5.60 -15.90 -6.98
C GLN A 93 7.03 -15.50 -6.59
N PRO A 94 8.06 -16.04 -7.27
CA PRO A 94 9.42 -15.54 -7.13
C PRO A 94 9.52 -14.06 -7.49
N GLU A 95 10.46 -13.34 -6.88
CA GLU A 95 10.66 -11.91 -7.09
C GLU A 95 10.82 -11.52 -8.58
N GLY A 96 11.56 -12.33 -9.35
CA GLY A 96 11.71 -12.11 -10.80
C GLY A 96 10.39 -12.23 -11.58
N VAL A 97 9.48 -13.10 -11.14
CA VAL A 97 8.15 -13.26 -11.75
C VAL A 97 7.22 -12.13 -11.31
N LYS A 98 7.22 -11.75 -10.02
CA LYS A 98 6.46 -10.59 -9.51
C LYS A 98 6.79 -9.32 -10.30
N ASN A 99 8.08 -9.03 -10.48
CA ASN A 99 8.52 -7.87 -11.25
C ASN A 99 8.09 -7.91 -12.72
N GLU A 100 8.07 -9.10 -13.32
CA GLU A 100 7.64 -9.28 -14.70
C GLU A 100 6.11 -9.17 -14.86
N ILE A 101 5.32 -9.67 -13.91
CA ILE A 101 3.86 -9.46 -13.85
C ILE A 101 3.55 -7.96 -13.85
N LEU A 102 4.17 -7.21 -12.93
CA LEU A 102 3.98 -5.76 -12.80
C LEU A 102 4.39 -5.03 -14.08
N ARG A 103 5.51 -5.44 -14.70
CA ARG A 103 5.99 -4.85 -15.95
C ARG A 103 5.00 -5.06 -17.11
N GLN A 104 4.47 -6.28 -17.28
CA GLN A 104 3.48 -6.57 -18.34
C GLN A 104 2.18 -5.80 -18.13
N GLU A 105 1.81 -5.60 -16.87
CA GLU A 105 0.62 -4.85 -16.46
C GLU A 105 0.83 -3.32 -16.38
N ASN A 106 2.01 -2.83 -16.80
CA ASN A 106 2.40 -1.41 -16.77
C ASN A 106 2.27 -0.76 -15.37
N ILE A 107 2.52 -1.53 -14.31
CA ILE A 107 2.52 -1.02 -12.94
C ILE A 107 3.93 -0.52 -12.60
N THR A 108 4.06 0.79 -12.43
CA THR A 108 5.31 1.49 -12.13
C THR A 108 5.58 1.64 -10.63
N LEU A 109 4.66 1.21 -9.77
CA LEU A 109 4.82 1.23 -8.32
C LEU A 109 6.12 0.52 -7.90
N ARG A 110 6.87 1.11 -6.97
CA ARG A 110 8.14 0.59 -6.44
C ARG A 110 8.18 0.78 -4.94
N LEU A 111 7.78 -0.24 -4.19
CA LEU A 111 7.86 -0.20 -2.73
C LEU A 111 9.30 -0.49 -2.25
N PRO A 112 9.71 -0.02 -1.05
CA PRO A 112 10.95 -0.40 -0.39
C PRO A 112 11.04 -1.92 -0.19
N GLY A 113 12.18 -2.46 0.23
CA GLY A 113 12.32 -3.92 0.44
C GLY A 113 11.70 -4.46 1.75
N THR A 114 11.33 -3.59 2.69
CA THR A 114 10.89 -3.92 4.06
C THR A 114 9.66 -3.08 4.44
N SER A 115 8.95 -3.47 5.52
CA SER A 115 7.80 -2.71 6.04
C SER A 115 8.18 -1.50 6.91
N ASP A 116 9.47 -1.17 7.05
CA ASP A 116 9.95 -0.15 7.98
C ASP A 116 9.31 1.23 7.73
N TRP A 117 8.96 1.52 6.49
CA TRP A 117 8.31 2.77 6.08
C TRP A 117 6.91 2.94 6.70
N VAL A 118 6.23 1.86 7.09
CA VAL A 118 4.83 1.91 7.55
C VAL A 118 4.72 2.70 8.85
N THR A 119 5.52 2.34 9.87
CA THR A 119 5.52 3.04 11.15
C THR A 119 6.00 4.48 10.99
N GLU A 120 7.08 4.70 10.22
CA GLU A 120 7.60 6.05 9.95
C GLU A 120 6.55 6.96 9.29
N PHE A 121 5.86 6.46 8.26
CA PHE A 121 4.88 7.26 7.54
C PHE A 121 3.61 7.47 8.36
N LEU A 122 3.22 6.53 9.22
CA LEU A 122 2.13 6.72 10.19
C LEU A 122 2.47 7.81 11.22
N ASP A 123 3.73 7.90 11.66
CA ASP A 123 4.18 8.98 12.54
C ASP A 123 4.11 10.35 11.84
N TYR A 124 4.54 10.43 10.57
CA TYR A 124 4.38 11.65 9.76
C TYR A 124 2.92 12.02 9.55
N LEU A 125 2.06 11.04 9.27
CA LEU A 125 0.61 11.24 9.14
C LEU A 125 0.00 11.79 10.43
N SER A 126 0.38 11.23 11.57
CA SER A 126 -0.07 11.70 12.88
C SER A 126 0.33 13.14 13.16
N ALA A 127 1.59 13.49 12.85
CA ALA A 127 2.09 14.86 13.02
C ALA A 127 1.33 15.85 12.11
N ASP A 128 1.21 15.55 10.81
CA ASP A 128 0.50 16.39 9.85
C ASP A 128 -0.99 16.53 10.23
N ALA A 129 -1.62 15.48 10.74
CA ALA A 129 -3.03 15.46 11.14
C ALA A 129 -3.28 16.30 12.40
N PHE A 130 -2.37 16.22 13.37
CA PHE A 130 -2.40 17.04 14.57
C PHE A 130 -2.23 18.53 14.23
N GLU A 131 -1.26 18.87 13.38
CA GLU A 131 -1.04 20.25 12.93
C GLU A 131 -2.23 20.80 12.13
N SER A 132 -2.91 19.92 11.39
CA SER A 132 -4.12 20.23 10.61
C SER A 132 -5.39 20.30 11.47
N GLY A 133 -5.32 19.99 12.77
CA GLY A 133 -6.45 20.04 13.68
C GLY A 133 -7.47 18.91 13.51
N LEU A 134 -7.08 17.77 12.94
CA LEU A 134 -7.93 16.58 12.81
C LEU A 134 -8.09 15.80 14.13
N CYS A 135 -7.21 16.05 15.10
CA CYS A 135 -7.20 15.44 16.42
C CYS A 135 -6.66 16.44 17.47
N SER A 136 -6.95 16.21 18.75
CA SER A 136 -6.37 16.99 19.86
C SER A 136 -5.12 16.38 20.48
N THR A 137 -4.79 15.12 20.13
CA THR A 137 -3.64 14.40 20.68
C THR A 137 -2.56 14.23 19.62
N LYS A 138 -1.27 14.37 19.96
CA LYS A 138 -0.18 14.30 18.98
C LYS A 138 -0.08 12.97 18.23
N ASP A 139 -0.51 11.90 18.88
CA ASP A 139 -0.52 10.55 18.33
C ASP A 139 -1.76 10.27 17.47
N CYS A 140 -2.73 11.21 17.38
CA CYS A 140 -3.99 11.06 16.65
C CYS A 140 -4.64 9.67 16.78
N TYR A 141 -4.54 9.06 17.98
CA TYR A 141 -5.02 7.70 18.27
C TYR A 141 -4.34 6.55 17.50
N LEU A 142 -3.24 6.83 16.78
CA LEU A 142 -2.29 5.87 16.18
C LEU A 142 -1.21 5.41 17.18
N TYR A 143 -1.46 5.49 18.49
CA TYR A 143 -0.54 5.02 19.52
C TYR A 143 -0.38 3.50 19.53
N ASN A 144 0.66 3.03 20.23
CA ASN A 144 1.06 1.63 20.31
C ASN A 144 1.20 1.02 18.91
N ASP A 145 1.99 1.68 18.05
CA ASP A 145 2.23 1.26 16.66
C ASP A 145 0.90 1.08 15.90
N ALA A 146 0.05 2.11 15.95
CA ALA A 146 -1.26 2.16 15.29
C ALA A 146 -2.15 0.90 15.49
N LYS A 147 -2.16 0.32 16.69
CA LYS A 147 -2.82 -0.97 16.96
C LYS A 147 -4.25 -1.10 16.41
N TYR A 148 -5.07 -0.05 16.42
CA TYR A 148 -6.46 -0.11 15.94
C TYR A 148 -6.56 -0.08 14.41
N PHE A 149 -5.64 0.62 13.73
CA PHE A 149 -5.52 0.56 12.28
C PHE A 149 -5.19 -0.88 11.85
N HIS A 150 -4.19 -1.49 12.49
CA HIS A 150 -3.79 -2.87 12.21
C HIS A 150 -4.82 -3.94 12.59
N ARG A 151 -5.60 -3.71 13.65
CA ARG A 151 -6.72 -4.59 14.05
C ARG A 151 -7.80 -4.73 12.99
N GLY A 152 -7.99 -3.69 12.17
CA GLY A 152 -8.88 -3.76 11.02
C GLY A 152 -8.55 -4.96 10.13
N LEU A 153 -7.27 -5.26 9.93
CA LEU A 153 -6.83 -6.46 9.23
C LEU A 153 -6.88 -7.71 10.13
N SER A 154 -6.19 -7.71 11.28
CA SER A 154 -5.94 -8.93 12.05
C SER A 154 -7.21 -9.61 12.56
N ASP A 155 -8.21 -8.80 12.91
CA ASP A 155 -9.44 -9.23 13.57
C ASP A 155 -10.61 -9.27 12.58
N TYR A 156 -10.65 -8.35 11.61
CA TYR A 156 -11.80 -8.13 10.72
C TYR A 156 -11.52 -8.32 9.23
N GLY A 157 -10.32 -8.71 8.80
CA GLY A 157 -9.91 -8.73 7.38
C GLY A 157 -10.86 -9.46 6.42
N GLU A 158 -11.53 -10.52 6.90
CA GLU A 158 -12.48 -11.36 6.14
C GLU A 158 -13.88 -10.75 6.03
N THR A 159 -14.18 -9.76 6.88
CA THR A 159 -15.48 -9.12 6.97
C THR A 159 -15.71 -8.34 5.69
N LYS A 160 -16.81 -8.66 5.00
CA LYS A 160 -17.25 -7.93 3.83
C LYS A 160 -17.72 -6.55 4.21
N LEU A 161 -17.27 -5.58 3.45
CA LEU A 161 -17.78 -4.22 3.47
C LEU A 161 -18.87 -4.18 2.40
N GLU A 162 -20.14 -4.17 2.80
CA GLU A 162 -21.29 -4.17 1.88
C GLU A 162 -21.41 -2.82 1.12
N GLY A 163 -20.48 -2.51 0.23
CA GLY A 163 -20.44 -1.26 -0.56
C GLY A 163 -19.62 -0.14 0.09
N MET A 164 -19.92 1.13 -0.24
CA MET A 164 -19.25 2.29 0.35
C MET A 164 -19.33 2.20 1.88
N VAL A 165 -18.18 2.10 2.53
CA VAL A 165 -18.04 1.93 3.96
C VAL A 165 -18.56 3.16 4.68
N ARG A 166 -19.85 3.20 4.97
CA ARG A 166 -20.48 4.39 5.52
C ARG A 166 -20.75 4.18 7.00
N ILE A 167 -19.87 4.73 7.83
CA ILE A 167 -20.09 4.80 9.27
C ILE A 167 -21.07 5.93 9.52
N GLU A 168 -22.36 5.61 9.66
CA GLU A 168 -23.37 6.59 10.02
C GLU A 168 -23.05 7.21 11.38
N ILE A 169 -23.09 8.53 11.45
CA ILE A 169 -22.87 9.28 12.69
C ILE A 169 -24.14 10.07 13.04
N PRO A 170 -24.43 10.26 14.34
CA PRO A 170 -25.69 10.87 14.79
C PRO A 170 -25.91 12.28 14.25
N ASN A 171 -24.84 13.08 14.07
CA ASN A 171 -24.91 14.38 13.40
C ASN A 171 -23.50 14.87 13.01
N ILE A 172 -23.33 15.53 11.85
CA ILE A 172 -22.15 16.38 11.61
C ILE A 172 -22.54 17.80 11.99
N PRO A 173 -21.78 18.47 12.85
CA PRO A 173 -22.05 19.87 13.18
C PRO A 173 -21.70 20.80 11.99
N VAL A 174 -22.61 20.90 11.02
CA VAL A 174 -22.50 21.74 9.80
C VAL A 174 -23.33 23.02 9.86
N LYS A 175 -22.85 24.10 9.22
CA LYS A 175 -23.47 25.43 9.16
C LYS A 175 -24.84 25.45 8.45
N GLU A 176 -25.13 24.50 7.56
CA GLU A 176 -26.41 24.38 6.85
C GLU A 176 -26.88 22.91 6.84
N SER A 177 -27.96 22.60 7.56
CA SER A 177 -28.47 21.24 7.74
C SER A 177 -29.82 20.99 7.06
N GLN A 178 -30.02 21.42 5.82
CA GLN A 178 -31.24 21.05 5.09
C GLN A 178 -30.96 20.78 3.62
N THR A 179 -31.16 19.52 3.20
CA THR A 179 -31.39 19.21 1.79
C THR A 179 -32.89 19.10 1.53
N PRO A 180 -33.41 19.49 0.36
CA PRO A 180 -34.85 19.46 0.06
C PRO A 180 -35.47 18.05 -0.07
N LEU A 181 -34.68 16.97 0.00
CA LEU A 181 -35.09 15.62 -0.42
C LEU A 181 -35.14 14.55 0.70
N GLY A 182 -34.90 14.89 1.97
CA GLY A 182 -35.02 13.96 3.11
C GLY A 182 -33.95 14.14 4.19
N THR A 183 -33.96 13.27 5.21
CA THR A 183 -32.91 13.21 6.25
C THR A 183 -31.64 12.60 5.68
N TYR A 184 -30.71 13.45 5.22
CA TYR A 184 -29.33 13.07 5.02
C TYR A 184 -28.78 12.52 6.34
N LYS A 185 -28.40 11.25 6.35
CA LYS A 185 -27.64 10.69 7.46
C LYS A 185 -26.16 10.98 7.20
N PRO A 186 -25.52 11.79 8.04
CA PRO A 186 -24.11 12.07 7.87
C PRO A 186 -23.26 10.84 8.19
N ALA A 187 -22.08 10.76 7.59
CA ALA A 187 -21.13 9.69 7.83
C ALA A 187 -19.76 10.20 8.28
N PHE A 188 -18.95 9.31 8.86
CA PHE A 188 -17.65 9.67 9.40
C PHE A 188 -16.67 10.17 8.32
N ASP A 189 -16.69 9.57 7.13
CA ASP A 189 -15.92 10.00 5.97
C ASP A 189 -16.32 11.41 5.49
N ASP A 190 -17.62 11.73 5.49
CA ASP A 190 -18.12 13.08 5.21
C ASP A 190 -17.54 14.10 6.21
N TYR A 191 -17.51 13.75 7.50
CA TYR A 191 -16.96 14.61 8.55
C TYR A 191 -15.46 14.81 8.38
N LEU A 192 -14.73 13.73 8.11
CA LEU A 192 -13.31 13.76 7.87
C LEU A 192 -12.98 14.64 6.64
N ALA A 193 -13.72 14.48 5.54
CA ALA A 193 -13.54 15.30 4.34
C ALA A 193 -13.75 16.79 4.62
N GLU A 194 -14.82 17.16 5.32
CA GLU A 194 -15.10 18.56 5.66
C GLU A 194 -14.06 19.15 6.62
N ALA A 195 -13.48 18.34 7.51
CA ALA A 195 -12.36 18.75 8.37
C ALA A 195 -11.07 18.96 7.57
N ILE A 196 -10.79 18.09 6.60
CA ILE A 196 -9.66 18.20 5.68
C ILE A 196 -9.77 19.47 4.82
N TYR A 197 -10.94 19.74 4.24
CA TYR A 197 -11.18 20.98 3.50
C TYR A 197 -10.89 22.21 4.37
N LYS A 198 -11.37 22.21 5.62
CA LYS A 198 -11.09 23.29 6.56
C LYS A 198 -9.58 23.45 6.80
N ALA A 199 -8.87 22.36 7.03
CA ALA A 199 -7.43 22.37 7.27
C ALA A 199 -6.62 22.90 6.07
N ASN A 200 -7.07 22.61 4.85
CA ASN A 200 -6.46 23.10 3.62
C ASN A 200 -6.84 24.56 3.27
N GLY A 201 -7.67 25.22 4.09
CA GLY A 201 -8.16 26.57 3.83
C GLY A 201 -9.25 26.65 2.75
N GLU A 202 -9.83 25.50 2.40
CA GLU A 202 -10.96 25.39 1.47
C GLU A 202 -12.29 25.65 2.18
N HIS A 203 -13.36 25.83 1.40
CA HIS A 203 -14.69 26.07 1.95
C HIS A 203 -15.23 24.79 2.64
N SER A 204 -15.25 24.80 3.97
CA SER A 204 -15.81 23.74 4.80
C SER A 204 -17.20 24.10 5.34
N LYS A 205 -18.10 23.12 5.38
CA LYS A 205 -19.42 23.26 5.99
C LYS A 205 -19.39 23.14 7.51
N LEU A 206 -18.26 22.77 8.14
CA LEU A 206 -18.20 22.62 9.59
C LEU A 206 -18.46 23.93 10.33
N MET A 207 -19.20 23.85 11.44
CA MET A 207 -19.30 24.93 12.40
C MET A 207 -17.93 25.22 13.04
N ASP A 208 -17.80 26.41 13.63
CA ASP A 208 -16.59 26.77 14.37
C ASP A 208 -16.64 26.19 15.80
N GLY A 209 -15.48 25.80 16.34
CA GLY A 209 -15.38 25.16 17.65
C GLY A 209 -15.88 23.71 17.72
N VAL A 210 -16.11 23.07 16.57
CA VAL A 210 -16.45 21.65 16.46
C VAL A 210 -15.30 20.79 16.94
N ILE A 211 -15.62 19.70 17.66
CA ILE A 211 -14.62 18.70 18.07
C ILE A 211 -13.90 18.13 16.84
N PRO A 212 -12.62 17.77 16.91
CA PRO A 212 -11.95 17.11 15.79
C PRO A 212 -12.57 15.74 15.46
N PRO A 213 -12.57 15.30 14.18
CA PRO A 213 -13.19 14.03 13.79
C PRO A 213 -12.59 12.82 14.50
N LEU A 214 -11.27 12.78 14.71
CA LEU A 214 -10.65 11.63 15.40
C LEU A 214 -10.99 11.58 16.88
N ASP A 215 -11.13 12.75 17.51
CA ASP A 215 -11.58 12.86 18.90
C ASP A 215 -13.03 12.38 19.03
N PHE A 216 -13.89 12.74 18.08
CA PHE A 216 -15.26 12.24 17.99
C PHE A 216 -15.30 10.72 17.83
N ALA A 217 -14.50 10.15 16.93
CA ALA A 217 -14.43 8.71 16.71
C ALA A 217 -14.00 7.98 17.99
N ASN A 218 -13.00 8.51 18.71
CA ASN A 218 -12.56 7.94 19.97
C ASN A 218 -13.65 8.04 21.05
N GLN A 219 -14.34 9.18 21.17
CA GLN A 219 -15.42 9.34 22.16
C GLN A 219 -16.63 8.43 21.87
N THR A 220 -16.92 8.18 20.60
CA THR A 220 -18.14 7.48 20.18
C THR A 220 -17.92 5.98 20.02
N PHE A 221 -16.79 5.57 19.43
CA PHE A 221 -16.59 4.20 18.96
C PHE A 221 -15.46 3.45 19.68
N SER A 222 -14.72 4.06 20.63
CA SER A 222 -13.57 3.37 21.26
C SER A 222 -13.91 2.06 21.98
N THR A 223 -15.17 1.87 22.40
CA THR A 223 -15.68 0.62 22.96
C THR A 223 -16.15 -0.39 21.90
N GLU A 224 -16.35 0.06 20.66
CA GLU A 224 -16.75 -0.74 19.50
C GLU A 224 -15.51 -0.95 18.60
N GLY A 225 -14.70 -1.94 18.95
CA GLY A 225 -13.38 -2.14 18.32
C GLY A 225 -13.40 -2.20 16.79
N GLU A 226 -14.40 -2.84 16.19
CA GLU A 226 -14.60 -2.94 14.74
C GLU A 226 -14.82 -1.57 14.09
N MET A 227 -15.75 -0.78 14.64
CA MET A 227 -16.11 0.55 14.15
C MET A 227 -14.94 1.52 14.31
N PHE A 228 -14.24 1.47 15.45
CA PHE A 228 -13.09 2.33 15.68
C PHE A 228 -11.91 1.97 14.77
N SER A 229 -11.65 0.67 14.55
CA SER A 229 -10.65 0.22 13.56
C SER A 229 -10.96 0.74 12.16
N LEU A 230 -12.24 0.71 11.77
CA LEU A 230 -12.68 1.23 10.48
C LEU A 230 -12.54 2.75 10.38
N CYS A 231 -12.87 3.50 11.44
CA CYS A 231 -12.58 4.94 11.52
C CYS A 231 -11.09 5.23 11.33
N MET A 232 -10.20 4.44 11.95
CA MET A 232 -8.75 4.62 11.79
C MET A 232 -8.29 4.32 10.38
N MET A 233 -8.83 3.28 9.73
CA MET A 233 -8.56 3.00 8.32
C MET A 233 -9.06 4.12 7.40
N GLN A 234 -10.27 4.63 7.62
CA GLN A 234 -10.83 5.77 6.88
C GLN A 234 -9.98 7.03 7.05
N PHE A 235 -9.50 7.28 8.26
CA PHE A 235 -8.56 8.36 8.56
C PHE A 235 -7.26 8.23 7.78
N VAL A 236 -6.55 7.10 7.95
CA VAL A 236 -5.24 6.87 7.31
C VAL A 236 -5.36 7.05 5.81
N ARG A 237 -6.37 6.43 5.19
CA ARG A 237 -6.61 6.53 3.76
C ARG A 237 -6.92 7.97 3.31
N SER A 238 -7.96 8.59 3.86
CA SER A 238 -8.48 9.85 3.31
C SER A 238 -7.53 11.02 3.54
N PHE A 239 -6.84 11.04 4.68
CA PHE A 239 -5.87 12.10 4.95
C PHE A 239 -4.59 11.91 4.13
N SER A 240 -4.13 10.67 3.92
CA SER A 240 -3.03 10.39 2.99
C SER A 240 -3.35 10.82 1.56
N ILE A 241 -4.58 10.56 1.08
CA ILE A 241 -5.05 11.07 -0.21
C ILE A 241 -4.92 12.60 -0.27
N SER A 242 -5.42 13.33 0.73
CA SER A 242 -5.30 14.80 0.78
C SER A 242 -3.85 15.27 0.69
N ILE A 243 -2.94 14.62 1.43
CA ILE A 243 -1.51 14.98 1.43
C ILE A 243 -0.88 14.69 0.08
N SER A 244 -1.15 13.51 -0.51
CA SER A 244 -0.62 13.17 -1.83
C SER A 244 -1.08 14.16 -2.91
N ILE A 245 -2.34 14.58 -2.90
CA ILE A 245 -2.89 15.58 -3.82
C ILE A 245 -2.14 16.90 -3.65
N LYS A 246 -1.96 17.35 -2.41
CA LYS A 246 -1.19 18.57 -2.09
C LYS A 246 0.27 18.50 -2.56
N ASN A 247 0.86 17.30 -2.55
CA ASN A 247 2.23 17.05 -2.99
C ASN A 247 2.37 16.86 -4.51
N GLY A 248 1.29 17.04 -5.30
CA GLY A 248 1.32 16.87 -6.75
C GLY A 248 1.26 15.40 -7.18
N ARG A 249 0.32 14.65 -6.60
CA ARG A 249 0.03 13.22 -6.86
C ARG A 249 0.22 12.85 -8.33
N ASP A 250 1.01 11.80 -8.56
CA ASP A 250 1.10 11.16 -9.87
C ASP A 250 -0.15 10.29 -10.08
N GLU A 251 -1.03 10.72 -11.00
CA GLU A 251 -2.25 10.01 -11.33
C GLU A 251 -1.98 8.66 -12.02
N GLU A 252 -0.84 8.47 -12.71
CA GLU A 252 -0.55 7.23 -13.45
C GLU A 252 -0.35 6.02 -12.53
N VAL A 253 0.19 6.23 -11.32
CA VAL A 253 0.38 5.16 -10.31
C VAL A 253 -0.96 4.65 -9.74
N VAL A 254 -2.01 5.46 -9.87
CA VAL A 254 -3.33 5.24 -9.23
C VAL A 254 -4.39 4.82 -10.26
N ALA A 255 -4.21 5.18 -11.53
CA ALA A 255 -5.20 5.15 -12.60
C ALA A 255 -5.64 3.77 -13.13
N LYS A 256 -5.43 2.65 -12.41
CA LYS A 256 -6.24 1.44 -12.67
C LYS A 256 -7.61 1.59 -12.01
N ASN A 257 -8.44 2.37 -12.70
CA ASN A 257 -9.86 2.55 -12.46
C ASN A 257 -10.57 1.19 -12.46
N GLY A 258 -11.18 0.83 -11.33
CA GLY A 258 -11.93 -0.42 -11.18
C GLY A 258 -11.57 -1.24 -9.94
N ARG A 259 -10.65 -0.78 -9.09
CA ARG A 259 -10.44 -1.37 -7.75
C ARG A 259 -11.62 -0.99 -6.86
N GLU A 260 -12.41 -1.98 -6.46
CA GLU A 260 -13.48 -1.81 -5.49
C GLU A 260 -13.06 -2.47 -4.18
N VAL A 261 -13.03 -1.68 -3.11
CA VAL A 261 -12.78 -2.20 -1.77
C VAL A 261 -13.99 -3.01 -1.33
N SER A 262 -13.80 -4.30 -1.09
CA SER A 262 -14.89 -5.24 -0.77
C SER A 262 -14.78 -5.84 0.63
N THR A 263 -13.60 -5.79 1.24
CA THR A 263 -13.30 -6.32 2.57
C THR A 263 -12.41 -5.38 3.38
N TYR A 264 -12.31 -5.63 4.69
CA TYR A 264 -11.35 -4.90 5.54
C TYR A 264 -9.90 -5.13 5.11
N GLU A 265 -9.55 -6.31 4.57
CA GLU A 265 -8.22 -6.57 4.02
C GLU A 265 -7.92 -5.67 2.81
N ASP A 266 -8.86 -5.54 1.88
CA ASP A 266 -8.74 -4.60 0.76
C ASP A 266 -8.57 -3.17 1.24
N TYR A 267 -9.39 -2.74 2.20
CA TYR A 267 -9.33 -1.38 2.76
C TYR A 267 -7.98 -1.13 3.43
N TYR A 268 -7.44 -2.13 4.13
CA TYR A 268 -6.14 -2.05 4.78
C TYR A 268 -5.02 -1.80 3.78
N TYR A 269 -4.95 -2.61 2.71
CA TYR A 269 -3.94 -2.46 1.67
C TYR A 269 -4.12 -1.16 0.87
N ASP A 270 -5.37 -0.72 0.66
CA ASP A 270 -5.63 0.57 0.04
C ASP A 270 -5.14 1.74 0.91
N ALA A 271 -5.45 1.72 2.21
CA ALA A 271 -4.98 2.74 3.14
C ALA A 271 -3.45 2.81 3.22
N LEU A 272 -2.77 1.66 3.22
CA LEU A 272 -1.31 1.59 3.18
C LEU A 272 -0.73 2.08 1.85
N LEU A 273 -1.36 1.76 0.72
CA LEU A 273 -0.94 2.27 -0.58
C LEU A 273 -1.05 3.80 -0.61
N GLU A 274 -2.17 4.34 -0.15
CA GLU A 274 -2.38 5.79 -0.09
C GLU A 274 -1.39 6.48 0.84
N LEU A 275 -1.09 5.87 2.00
CA LEU A 275 -0.06 6.34 2.91
C LEU A 275 1.31 6.38 2.24
N TYR A 276 1.67 5.32 1.52
CA TYR A 276 2.92 5.27 0.78
C TYR A 276 3.02 6.38 -0.26
N LEU A 277 1.96 6.59 -1.06
CA LEU A 277 1.92 7.64 -2.09
C LEU A 277 1.98 9.06 -1.50
N ALA A 278 1.49 9.26 -0.28
CA ALA A 278 1.53 10.54 0.40
C ALA A 278 2.94 10.97 0.81
N TYR A 279 3.76 10.01 1.26
CA TYR A 279 5.03 10.29 1.95
C TYR A 279 6.27 9.82 1.22
N HIS A 280 6.17 8.85 0.31
CA HIS A 280 7.31 8.42 -0.50
C HIS A 280 8.02 9.56 -1.23
N PRO A 281 7.33 10.56 -1.83
CA PRO A 281 8.01 11.68 -2.50
C PRO A 281 8.87 12.57 -1.58
N ARG A 282 8.76 12.43 -0.25
CA ARG A 282 9.59 13.17 0.72
C ARG A 282 10.98 12.53 0.91
N HIS A 283 11.26 11.38 0.29
CA HIS A 283 12.52 10.64 0.34
C HIS A 283 13.08 10.36 -1.07
#